data_AF-A0A0L1IBC6-F1
#
_entry.id   AF-A0A0L1IBC6-F1
#
_cell.length_a   1.000
_cell.length_b   1.000
_cell.length_c   1.000
_cell.angle_alpha   90.00
_cell.angle_beta   90.00
_cell.angle_gamma   90.00
#
_symmetry.space_group_name_H-M   'P 1'
#
loop_
_entity.id
_entity.type
_entity.pdbx_description
1 polymer ?
#
loop_
_entity_poly.entity_id
_entity_poly.type
_entity_poly.pdbx_seq_one_letter_code
_entity_poly.pdbx_strand_id
1 'polypeptide(L)' 'MANIARELLKKQFIELTRDHNAGFSVGLVDESNFFEWNVCFEGPKNTLYEGGIYNATLFFSF' A
#
# COMPACT_ATOMS: atom_id res chain seq x y z
N MET A 1 8.20 2.23 20.97
CA MET A 1 7.05 2.58 20.12
C MET A 1 7.22 2.07 18.69
N ALA A 2 8.37 2.33 18.03
CA ALA A 2 8.67 1.82 16.68
C ALA A 2 8.44 0.30 16.45
N ASN A 3 8.73 -0.57 17.43
CA ASN A 3 8.47 -2.01 17.28
C ASN A 3 6.96 -2.35 17.20
N ILE A 4 6.12 -1.67 17.98
CA ILE A 4 4.65 -1.90 17.93
C ILE A 4 4.11 -1.42 16.58
N ALA A 5 4.55 -0.25 16.12
CA ALA A 5 4.20 0.28 14.81
C ALA A 5 4.61 -0.69 13.68
N ARG A 6 5.83 -1.24 13.74
CA ARG A 6 6.31 -2.23 12.76
C ARG A 6 5.44 -3.48 12.74
N GLU A 7 5.11 -4.07 13.88
CA GLU A 7 4.28 -5.27 13.92
C GLU A 7 2.85 -5.01 13.42
N LEU A 8 2.29 -3.83 13.71
CA LEU A 8 1.00 -3.41 13.16
C LEU A 8 1.05 -3.27 11.63
N LEU A 9 2.06 -2.55 11.10
CA LEU A 9 2.23 -2.34 9.67
C LEU A 9 2.45 -3.67 8.95
N LYS A 10 3.24 -4.59 9.51
CA LYS A 10 3.45 -5.93 8.96
C LYS A 10 2.14 -6.71 8.86
N LYS A 11 1.30 -6.67 9.91
CA LYS A 11 -0.02 -7.31 9.89
C LYS A 11 -0.91 -6.71 8.80
N GLN A 12 -1.03 -5.39 8.76
CA GLN A 12 -1.84 -4.67 7.77
C GLN A 12 -1.37 -4.94 6.33
N PHE A 13 -0.05 -4.95 6.12
CA PHE A 13 0.55 -5.27 4.83
C PHE A 13 0.12 -6.65 4.33
N ILE A 14 0.20 -7.68 5.19
CA ILE A 14 -0.20 -9.05 4.84
C ILE A 14 -1.70 -9.14 4.53
N GLU A 15 -2.54 -8.45 5.30
CA GLU A 15 -3.98 -8.40 5.07
C GLU A 15 -4.31 -7.78 3.71
N LEU A 16 -3.72 -6.63 3.40
CA LEU A 16 -3.94 -5.91 2.14
C LEU A 16 -3.38 -6.67 0.92
N THR A 17 -2.22 -7.31 1.05
CA THR A 17 -1.65 -8.12 -0.05
C THR A 17 -2.52 -9.32 -0.43
N ARG A 18 -3.40 -9.77 0.48
CA ARG A 18 -4.31 -10.91 0.26
C ARG A 18 -5.72 -10.50 -0.17
N ASP A 19 -6.04 -9.20 -0.09
CA ASP A 19 -7.36 -8.70 -0.46
C ASP A 19 -7.45 -8.48 -1.97
N HIS A 20 -8.05 -9.44 -2.66
CA HIS A 20 -8.26 -9.39 -4.11
C HIS A 20 -9.31 -8.36 -4.54
N ASN A 21 -10.09 -7.81 -3.60
CA ASN A 21 -11.16 -6.86 -3.87
C ASN A 21 -10.76 -5.41 -3.58
N ALA A 22 -9.55 -5.16 -3.09
CA ALA A 22 -9.11 -3.82 -2.66
C ALA A 22 -9.06 -2.79 -3.81
N GLY A 23 -8.98 -3.24 -5.07
CA GLY A 23 -8.88 -2.35 -6.25
C GLY A 23 -7.51 -1.67 -6.39
N PHE A 24 -6.55 -2.06 -5.54
CA PHE A 24 -5.15 -1.64 -5.58
C PHE A 24 -4.24 -2.79 -5.17
N SER A 25 -2.96 -2.68 -5.50
CA SER A 25 -1.90 -3.57 -5.02
C SER A 25 -0.90 -2.81 -4.17
N VAL A 26 -0.35 -3.49 -3.18
CA VAL A 26 0.68 -2.94 -2.28
C VAL A 26 1.94 -3.80 -2.35
N GLY A 27 3.09 -3.15 -2.23
CA GLY A 27 4.40 -3.78 -2.11
C GLY A 27 5.30 -2.96 -1.20
N LEU A 28 6.36 -3.56 -0.67
CA LEU A 28 7.39 -2.81 0.03
C LEU A 28 8.37 -2.22 -0.99
N VAL A 29 8.84 -1.00 -0.74
CA VAL A 29 9.92 -0.41 -1.55
C VAL A 29 11.24 -1.16 -1.27
N ASP A 30 11.46 -1.54 -0.02
CA ASP A 30 12.55 -2.38 0.47
C ASP A 30 11.98 -3.40 1.47
N GLU A 31 12.26 -4.69 1.27
CA GLU A 31 11.77 -5.78 2.13
C GLU A 31 12.22 -5.66 3.60
N SER A 32 13.30 -4.93 3.86
CA SER A 32 13.79 -4.65 5.20
C SER A 32 13.06 -3.47 5.88
N ASN A 33 12.32 -2.66 5.12
CA ASN A 33 11.67 -1.43 5.59
C ASN A 33 10.14 -1.48 5.45
N PHE A 34 9.46 -1.83 6.55
CA PHE A 34 7.99 -1.83 6.63
C PHE A 34 7.34 -0.44 6.71
N PHE A 35 8.10 0.65 6.69
CA PHE A 35 7.58 2.02 6.75
C PHE A 35 7.48 2.71 5.39
N GLU A 36 7.87 2.02 4.30
CA GLU A 36 7.83 2.56 2.93
C GLU A 36 7.18 1.58 1.97
N TRP A 37 5.99 1.92 1.48
CA TRP A 37 5.20 1.04 0.62
C TRP A 37 5.01 1.67 -0.75
N ASN A 38 5.10 0.85 -1.80
CA ASN A 38 4.63 1.19 -3.13
C ASN A 38 3.18 0.72 -3.28
N VAL A 39 2.32 1.57 -3.83
CA VAL A 39 0.91 1.29 -4.07
C VAL A 39 0.60 1.55 -5.53
N CYS A 40 0.00 0.57 -6.20
CA CYS A 40 -0.46 0.68 -7.57
C CYS A 40 -1.97 0.53 -7.63
N PHE A 41 -2.68 1.44 -8.31
CA PHE A 41 -4.13 1.42 -8.39
C PHE A 41 -4.63 1.97 -9.72
N GLU A 42 -5.82 1.53 -10.10
CA GLU A 42 -6.53 2.04 -11.27
C GLU A 42 -7.35 3.29 -10.89
N GLY A 43 -7.39 4.28 -11.77
CA GLY A 43 -8.22 5.45 -11.58
C GLY A 43 -9.70 5.09 -11.53
N PRO A 44 -10.49 5.68 -10.60
CA PRO A 44 -11.89 5.30 -10.43
C PRO A 44 -12.75 5.58 -11.66
N LYS A 45 -13.76 4.73 -11.85
CA LYS A 45 -14.78 4.91 -12.91
C LYS A 45 -15.55 6.21 -12.72
N ASN A 46 -15.97 6.80 -13.83
CA ASN A 46 -16.67 8.08 -13.93
C ASN A 46 -15.85 9.27 -13.41
N THR A 47 -14.52 9.21 -13.52
CA THR A 47 -13.63 10.34 -13.20
C THR A 47 -12.71 10.63 -14.39
N LEU A 48 -12.04 11.79 -14.36
CA LEU A 48 -11.03 12.14 -15.37
C LEU A 48 -9.79 11.20 -15.35
N TYR A 49 -9.69 10.35 -14.34
CA TYR A 49 -8.58 9.42 -14.13
C TYR A 49 -8.94 7.98 -14.52
N GLU A 50 -10.20 7.72 -14.91
CA GLU A 50 -10.68 6.38 -15.26
C GLU A 50 -9.77 5.69 -16.30
N GLY A 51 -9.44 4.43 -16.05
CA GLY A 51 -8.57 3.62 -16.91
C GLY A 51 -7.08 3.94 -16.82
N GLY A 52 -6.68 4.96 -16.03
CA GLY A 52 -5.28 5.24 -15.73
C GLY A 52 -4.72 4.28 -14.67
N ILE A 53 -3.44 3.91 -14.78
CA ILE A 53 -2.71 3.16 -13.74
C ILE A 53 -1.74 4.10 -13.05
N TYR A 54 -1.87 4.24 -11.74
CA TYR A 54 -1.12 5.19 -10.93
C TYR A 54 -0.28 4.45 -9.89
N ASN A 55 0.94 4.95 -9.68
CA ASN A 55 1.82 4.49 -8.62
C ASN A 55 2.00 5.60 -7.58
N ALA A 56 2.00 5.24 -6.30
CA ALA A 56 2.24 6.15 -5.19
C ALA A 56 3.14 5.48 -4.15
N THR A 57 3.92 6.29 -3.43
CA THR A 57 4.75 5.83 -2.31
C THR A 57 4.15 6.34 -1.00
N LEU A 58 3.85 5.41 -0.09
CA LEU A 58 3.39 5.71 1.27
C LEU A 58 4.57 5.67 2.24
N PHE A 59 4.70 6.73 3.03
CA PHE A 59 5.69 6.84 4.10
C PHE A 59 4.97 6.87 5.46
N PHE A 60 5.31 5.95 6.35
CA PHE A 60 4.72 5.85 7.69
C PHE A 60 5.69 6.42 8.73
N SER A 61 5.17 7.26 9.63
CA SER A 61 5.91 7.77 10.79
C SER A 61 5.58 6.95 12.05
N PHE A 62 6.45 7.02 13.06
CA PHE A 62 6.34 6.28 14.33
C PHE A 62 6.70 7.13 15.55
#